data_AF-A0A238BKG1-F1
#
_entry.id   AF-A0A238BKG1-F1
#
_cell.length_a   1.000
_cell.length_b   1.000
_cell.length_c   1.000
_cell.angle_alpha   90.00
_cell.angle_beta   90.00
_cell.angle_gamma   90.00
#
_symmetry.space_group_name_H-M   'P 1'
#
loop_
_entity.id
_entity.type
_entity.pdbx_description
1 polymer ?
#
loop_
_entity_poly.entity_id
_entity_poly.type
_entity_poly.pdbx_seq_one_letter_code
_entity_poly.pdbx_strand_id
1 'polypeptide(L)' 'MTLLDNDHFLVELAKLFQKCRTSNQHTITITLKHYDGRTKPYPKNEAQQSLKGEDLCLFRVKLGDKKISTVVRIKK' A
#
# COMPACT_ATOMS: atom_id res chain seq x y z
N MET A 1 -7.16 5.99 4.13
CA MET A 1 -6.12 5.38 3.28
C MET A 1 -6.85 4.69 2.15
N THR A 2 -6.54 5.03 0.91
CA THR A 2 -7.31 4.57 -0.26
C THR A 2 -6.55 3.48 -0.99
N LEU A 3 -7.19 2.33 -1.22
CA LEU A 3 -6.64 1.28 -2.06
C LEU A 3 -6.94 1.60 -3.52
N LEU A 4 -5.91 1.67 -4.35
CA LEU A 4 -5.99 2.04 -5.77
C LEU A 4 -5.44 0.91 -6.64
N ASP A 5 -5.92 0.84 -7.88
CA ASP A 5 -5.31 0.02 -8.93
C ASP A 5 -3.89 0.47 -9.21
N ASN A 6 -3.06 -0.43 -9.77
CA ASN A 6 -1.63 -0.17 -9.95
C ASN A 6 -1.37 1.08 -10.82
N ASP A 7 -2.08 1.24 -11.93
CA ASP A 7 -1.88 2.39 -12.83
C ASP A 7 -2.35 3.71 -12.18
N HIS A 8 -3.52 3.70 -11.55
CA HIS A 8 -4.04 4.86 -10.80
C HIS A 8 -3.14 5.25 -9.62
N PHE A 9 -2.55 4.26 -8.94
CA PHE A 9 -1.60 4.49 -7.87
C PHE A 9 -0.35 5.22 -8.35
N LEU A 10 0.20 4.85 -9.52
CA LEU A 10 1.38 5.54 -10.08
C LEU A 10 1.07 6.99 -10.43
N VAL A 11 -0.11 7.26 -11.01
CA VAL A 11 -0.57 8.63 -11.31
C VAL A 11 -0.70 9.45 -10.02
N GLU A 12 -1.34 8.91 -8.98
CA GLU A 12 -1.49 9.62 -7.71
C GLU A 12 -0.15 9.78 -6.96
N LEU A 13 0.75 8.81 -7.06
CA LEU A 13 2.10 8.89 -6.50
C LEU A 13 2.89 10.04 -7.13
N ALA A 14 2.84 10.20 -8.45
CA ALA A 14 3.49 11.31 -9.14
C ALA A 14 2.94 12.67 -8.66
N LYS A 15 1.62 12.79 -8.53
CA LYS A 15 0.96 14.00 -7.99
C LYS A 15 1.40 14.30 -6.55
N LEU A 16 1.60 13.27 -5.73
CA LEU A 16 2.09 13.43 -4.36
C LEU A 16 3.52 13.99 -4.35
N PHE A 17 4.42 13.48 -5.19
CA PHE A 17 5.78 14.00 -5.30
C PHE A 17 5.81 15.46 -5.79
N GLN A 18 4.93 15.84 -6.71
CA GLN A 18 4.80 17.24 -7.14
C GLN A 18 4.30 18.12 -5.99
N LYS A 19 3.24 17.70 -5.28
CA LYS A 19 2.68 18.45 -4.15
C LYS A 19 3.67 18.60 -2.98
N CYS A 20 4.51 17.59 -2.75
CA CYS A 20 5.53 17.62 -1.70
C CYS A 20 6.60 18.71 -1.92
N ARG A 21 6.81 19.16 -3.17
CA ARG A 21 7.75 20.24 -3.49
C ARG A 21 7.18 21.62 -3.25
N THR A 22 5.86 21.79 -3.41
CA THR A 22 5.19 23.10 -3.31
C THR A 22 4.51 23.34 -1.97
N SER A 23 4.17 22.28 -1.24
CA SER A 23 3.57 22.34 0.09
C SER A 23 4.64 22.41 1.19
N ASN A 24 4.27 22.92 2.36
CA ASN A 24 5.09 22.88 3.59
C ASN A 24 5.39 21.45 4.08
N GLN A 25 4.73 20.44 3.50
CA GLN A 25 4.95 19.03 3.80
C GLN A 25 6.01 18.48 2.85
N HIS A 26 7.24 18.34 3.36
CA HIS A 26 8.42 17.97 2.55
C HIS A 26 8.81 16.48 2.62
N THR A 27 8.08 15.68 3.39
CA THR A 27 8.42 14.27 3.60
C THR A 27 7.33 13.36 3.08
N ILE A 28 7.69 12.51 2.12
CA ILE A 28 6.87 11.38 1.68
C ILE A 28 7.39 10.12 2.35
N THR A 29 6.51 9.36 3.01
CA THR A 29 6.83 8.05 3.57
C THR A 29 6.26 6.97 2.68
N ILE A 30 7.12 6.06 2.22
CA ILE A 30 6.74 4.87 1.45
C ILE A 30 7.05 3.65 2.31
N THR A 31 6.10 2.73 2.43
CA THR A 31 6.27 1.47 3.14
C THR A 31 5.88 0.32 2.22
N LEU A 32 6.77 -0.65 2.13
CA LEU A 32 6.55 -1.92 1.45
C LEU A 32 6.43 -3.03 2.50
N LYS A 33 5.38 -3.84 2.41
CA LYS A 33 5.24 -5.05 3.23
C LYS A 33 4.76 -6.22 2.38
N HIS A 34 5.26 -7.41 2.69
CA HIS A 34 4.62 -8.65 2.24
C HIS A 34 3.15 -8.62 2.68
N TYR A 35 2.27 -8.97 1.76
CA TYR A 35 0.83 -8.97 1.95
C TYR A 35 0.28 -10.35 1.67
N ASP A 36 -0.63 -10.77 2.52
CA ASP A 36 -1.20 -12.12 2.60
C ASP A 36 -2.65 -12.15 2.11
N GLY A 37 -3.12 -11.07 1.49
CA GLY A 37 -4.50 -10.95 0.98
C GLY A 37 -5.57 -10.72 2.06
N ARG A 38 -5.17 -10.51 3.32
CA ARG A 38 -6.11 -10.39 4.43
C ARG A 38 -6.92 -9.10 4.37
N THR A 39 -8.24 -9.23 4.45
CA THR A 39 -9.20 -8.11 4.58
C THR A 39 -9.84 -8.03 5.96
N LYS A 40 -9.68 -9.09 6.77
CA LYS A 40 -10.21 -9.22 8.14
C LYS A 40 -9.15 -9.81 9.08
N PRO A 41 -9.20 -9.51 10.39
CA PRO A 41 -8.30 -10.12 11.37
C PRO A 41 -8.59 -11.62 11.55
N TYR A 42 -7.62 -12.39 12.06
CA TYR A 42 -7.87 -13.78 12.42
C TYR A 42 -8.69 -13.92 13.70
N PRO A 43 -9.58 -14.92 13.75
CA PRO A 43 -10.12 -15.41 15.01
C PRO A 43 -8.99 -15.88 15.95
N LYS A 44 -9.16 -15.70 17.26
CA LYS A 44 -8.14 -16.01 18.28
C LYS A 44 -7.67 -17.47 18.31
N ASN A 45 -8.48 -18.41 17.82
CA ASN A 45 -8.30 -19.86 18.03
C ASN A 45 -7.95 -20.63 16.76
N GLU A 46 -7.83 -19.96 15.61
CA GLU A 46 -7.34 -20.62 14.40
C GLU A 46 -5.82 -20.47 14.39
N ALA A 47 -5.10 -21.60 14.42
CA ALA A 47 -3.66 -21.62 14.19
C ALA A 47 -3.40 -20.74 12.96
N GLN A 48 -2.45 -19.80 13.07
CA GLN A 48 -2.09 -18.88 12.00
C GLN A 48 -1.69 -19.69 10.77
N GLN A 49 -2.67 -20.05 9.95
CA GLN A 49 -2.41 -20.58 8.64
C GLN A 49 -1.81 -19.38 7.90
N SER A 50 -0.49 -19.39 7.75
CA SER A 50 0.12 -18.80 6.59
C SER A 50 -0.47 -19.58 5.41
N LEU A 51 -1.67 -19.17 5.00
CA LEU A 51 -2.21 -19.56 3.72
C LEU A 51 -1.06 -19.29 2.75
N LYS A 52 -0.62 -20.32 2.02
CA LYS A 52 0.33 -20.21 0.92
C LYS A 52 -0.33 -19.35 -0.16
N GLY A 53 -0.52 -18.07 0.15
CA GLY A 53 -1.12 -17.08 -0.70
C GLY A 53 -0.15 -16.73 -1.80
N GLU A 54 -0.70 -16.15 -2.88
CA GLU A 54 0.13 -15.53 -3.91
C GLU A 54 1.17 -14.59 -3.25
N ASP A 55 2.38 -14.53 -3.80
CA ASP A 55 3.39 -13.55 -3.38
C ASP A 55 2.89 -12.15 -3.73
N LEU A 56 2.20 -11.52 -2.78
CA LEU A 56 1.66 -10.17 -2.90
C LEU A 56 2.48 -9.20 -2.05
N CYS A 57 2.61 -7.98 -2.56
CA CYS A 57 3.28 -6.88 -1.89
C CYS A 57 2.32 -5.70 -1.77
N LEU A 58 2.20 -5.15 -0.56
CA LEU A 58 1.41 -3.95 -0.31
C LEU A 58 2.32 -2.73 -0.19
N PHE A 59 2.13 -1.79 -1.11
CA PHE A 59 2.74 -0.47 -1.07
C PHE A 59 1.79 0.50 -0.36
N ARG A 60 2.33 1.29 0.56
CA ARG A 60 1.61 2.38 1.24
C ARG A 60 2.43 3.66 1.14
N VAL A 61 1.78 4.75 0.78
CA VAL A 61 2.40 6.06 0.63
C VAL A 61 1.63 7.07 1.47
N LYS A 62 2.36 7.92 2.20
CA LYS A 62 1.81 8.99 3.03
C LYS A 62 2.53 10.30 2.73
N LEU A 63 1.74 11.36 2.53
CA LEU A 63 2.16 12.76 2.57
C LEU A 63 1.18 13.52 3.48
N GLY A 64 1.60 13.83 4.71
CA GLY A 64 0.71 14.40 5.72
C GLY A 64 -0.52 13.52 5.95
N ASP A 65 -1.70 14.07 5.63
CA ASP A 65 -2.99 13.37 5.78
C ASP A 65 -3.34 12.50 4.57
N LYS A 66 -2.79 12.78 3.39
CA LYS A 66 -3.10 12.01 2.18
C LYS A 66 -2.35 10.68 2.21
N LYS A 67 -3.11 9.58 2.16
CA LYS A 67 -2.60 8.20 2.23
C LYS A 67 -3.20 7.35 1.11
N ILE A 68 -2.34 6.83 0.23
CA ILE A 68 -2.71 5.92 -0.86
C ILE A 68 -1.98 4.59 -0.69
N SER A 69 -2.54 3.52 -1.23
CA SER A 69 -1.95 2.19 -1.19
C SER A 69 -2.32 1.38 -2.42
N THR A 70 -1.50 0.41 -2.79
CA THR A 70 -1.81 -0.54 -3.86
C THR A 70 -1.21 -1.91 -3.55
N VAL A 71 -1.86 -2.96 -4.02
CA VAL A 71 -1.35 -4.35 -3.93
C VAL A 71 -0.75 -4.70 -5.28
N VAL A 72 0.49 -5.17 -5.26
CA VAL A 72 1.22 -5.65 -6.44
C VAL A 72 1.39 -7.15 -6.33
N ARG A 73 1.14 -7.84 -7.43
CA ARG A 73 1.37 -9.28 -7.58
C ARG A 73 2.51 -9.52 -8.56
N ILE A 74 3.23 -10.62 -8.38
CA ILE A 74 4.20 -11.07 -9.39
C ILE A 74 3.41 -11.46 -10.65
N LYS A 75 3.69 -10.80 -11.78
CA LYS A 75 3.21 -11.26 -13.09
C LYS A 75 4.04 -12.50 -13.45
N LYS A 76 3.38 -13.65 -13.54
CA LYS A 76 3.95 -14.85 -14.16
C LYS A 76 3.98 -14.70 -15.67
#